data_AF-A0A2D4WSB4-F1
#
_entry.id   AF-A0A2D4WSB4-F1
#
_cell.length_a   1.000
_cell.length_b   1.000
_cell.length_c   1.000
_cell.angle_alpha   90.00
_cell.angle_beta   90.00
_cell.angle_gamma   90.00
#
_symmetry.space_group_name_H-M   'P 1'
#
loop_
_entity.id
_entity.type
_entity.pdbx_description
1 polymer ?
#
loop_
_entity_poly.entity_id
_entity_poly.type
_entity_poly.pdbx_seq_one_letter_code
_entity_poly.pdbx_strand_id
1 'polypeptide(L)'
;MIRTKLGSLILLNSALLGALALVSLSPNAPATADGQSASRGEYVAISGSIAGTKTPVIWVVNQASQELVAFQYEEQRNQLVGIGYRNLNNDAQTIERSRQ
;
A
#
# COMPACT_ATOMS: atom_id res chain seq x y z
N MET A 1 27.89 -38.51 18.87
CA MET A 1 27.45 -37.18 19.35
C MET A 1 27.24 -36.12 18.25
N ILE A 2 27.89 -36.18 17.08
CA ILE A 2 27.72 -35.17 16.00
C ILE A 2 26.38 -35.30 15.25
N ARG A 3 25.88 -36.53 15.05
CA ARG A 3 24.60 -36.80 14.36
C ARG A 3 23.37 -36.21 15.05
N THR A 4 23.34 -36.20 16.38
CA THR A 4 22.24 -35.63 17.18
C THR A 4 22.24 -34.12 17.16
N LYS A 5 23.43 -33.49 17.15
CA LYS A 5 23.56 -32.03 16.98
C LYS A 5 23.11 -31.58 15.58
N LEU A 6 23.48 -32.34 14.54
CA LEU A 6 23.05 -32.06 13.17
C LEU A 6 21.54 -32.20 13.00
N GLY A 7 20.94 -33.26 13.56
CA GLY A 7 19.48 -33.45 13.55
C GLY A 7 18.73 -32.35 14.30
N SER A 8 19.26 -31.90 15.45
CA SER A 8 18.69 -30.77 16.20
C SER A 8 18.74 -29.46 15.41
N LEU A 9 19.83 -29.21 14.67
CA LEU A 9 19.97 -28.02 13.84
C LEU A 9 19.01 -28.03 12.66
N ILE A 10 18.88 -29.18 11.99
CA ILE A 10 17.96 -29.36 10.87
C ILE A 10 16.52 -29.13 11.36
N LEU A 11 16.13 -29.75 12.46
CA LEU A 11 14.78 -29.62 13.01
C LEU A 11 14.46 -28.17 13.40
N LEU A 12 15.41 -27.47 14.04
CA LEU A 12 15.25 -26.07 14.39
C LEU A 12 15.11 -25.18 13.15
N ASN A 13 15.96 -25.36 12.15
CA ASN A 13 15.89 -24.58 10.91
C ASN A 13 14.59 -24.85 10.14
N SER A 14 14.14 -26.10 10.07
CA SER A 14 12.86 -26.44 9.46
C SER A 14 11.68 -25.81 10.21
N ALA A 15 11.71 -25.78 11.54
CA ALA A 15 10.70 -25.10 12.34
C ALA A 15 10.68 -23.58 12.11
N LEU A 16 11.86 -22.95 12.03
CA LEU A 16 11.99 -21.53 11.72
C LEU A 16 11.48 -21.20 10.32
N LEU A 17 11.80 -22.02 9.32
CA LEU A 17 11.29 -21.87 7.96
C LEU A 17 9.76 -22.05 7.90
N GLY A 18 9.21 -22.99 8.67
CA GLY A 18 7.77 -23.17 8.78
C GLY A 18 7.07 -21.96 9.41
N ALA A 19 7.63 -21.41 10.50
CA ALA A 19 7.12 -20.20 11.13
C ALA A 19 7.20 -18.99 10.18
N LEU A 20 8.31 -18.85 9.44
CA LEU A 20 8.46 -17.82 8.42
C LEU A 20 7.39 -17.95 7.33
N ALA A 21 7.19 -19.16 6.81
CA ALA A 21 6.18 -19.41 5.78
C ALA A 21 4.77 -19.02 6.25
N LEU A 22 4.40 -19.37 7.49
CA LEU A 22 3.10 -19.01 8.06
C LEU A 22 2.88 -17.49 8.15
N VAL A 23 3.93 -16.72 8.46
CA VAL A 23 3.84 -15.26 8.52
C VAL A 23 3.88 -14.65 7.12
N SER A 24 4.78 -15.09 6.24
CA SER A 24 4.95 -14.54 4.89
C SER A 24 3.79 -14.83 3.94
N LEU A 25 3.06 -15.92 4.15
CA LEU A 25 1.89 -16.30 3.34
C LEU A 25 0.56 -15.85 3.98
N SER A 26 0.59 -15.16 5.12
CA SER A 26 -0.62 -14.68 5.77
C SER A 26 -1.28 -13.58 4.93
N PRO A 27 -2.56 -13.74 4.53
CA PRO A 27 -3.25 -12.76 3.67
C PRO A 27 -3.44 -11.39 4.34
N ASN A 28 -3.24 -11.29 5.65
CA ASN A 28 -3.36 -10.05 6.43
C ASN A 28 -2.01 -9.44 6.85
N ALA A 29 -0.88 -10.00 6.39
CA ALA A 29 0.40 -9.33 6.58
C ALA A 29 0.40 -8.09 5.69
N PRO A 30 0.42 -6.85 6.24
CA PRO A 30 0.77 -5.71 5.41
C PRO A 30 2.12 -6.06 4.79
N ALA A 31 2.19 -6.06 3.46
CA ALA A 31 3.44 -6.27 2.75
C ALA A 31 4.34 -5.06 3.01
N THR A 32 4.90 -4.96 4.21
CA THR A 32 6.05 -4.13 4.49
C THR A 32 7.22 -4.94 3.98
N ALA A 33 7.53 -4.75 2.70
CA ALA A 33 8.77 -5.23 2.13
C ALA A 33 9.92 -4.56 2.88
N ASP A 34 10.40 -5.20 3.94
CA ASP A 34 11.64 -4.86 4.60
C ASP A 34 12.77 -5.04 3.58
N GLY A 35 13.17 -3.95 2.90
CA GLY A 35 14.46 -3.89 2.21
C GLY A 35 14.47 -3.48 0.74
N GLN A 36 13.33 -3.28 0.08
CA GLN A 36 13.33 -2.33 -1.04
C GLN A 36 13.11 -0.97 -0.39
N SER A 37 14.10 -0.07 -0.49
CA SER A 37 13.88 1.36 -0.32
C SER A 37 12.48 1.68 -0.81
N ALA A 38 11.58 2.11 0.07
CA ALA A 38 10.41 2.84 -0.37
C ALA A 38 11.01 3.94 -1.26
N SER A 39 10.94 3.76 -2.58
CA SER A 39 11.54 4.70 -3.51
C SER A 39 10.95 6.04 -3.07
N ARG A 40 11.82 6.98 -2.74
CA ARG A 40 11.42 8.29 -2.22
C ARG A 40 10.21 8.75 -3.04
N GLY A 41 9.06 8.86 -2.36
CA GLY A 41 7.72 8.72 -2.93
C GLY A 41 7.60 9.07 -4.41
N GLU A 42 7.35 8.07 -5.23
CA GLU A 42 6.93 8.29 -6.60
C GLU A 42 5.48 8.77 -6.57
N TYR A 43 5.30 10.08 -6.78
CA TYR A 43 4.00 10.71 -6.83
C TYR A 43 3.63 10.97 -8.28
N VAL A 44 2.40 10.59 -8.64
CA VAL A 44 1.82 10.93 -9.93
C VAL A 44 0.71 11.93 -9.69
N ALA A 45 0.82 13.09 -10.35
CA ALA A 45 -0.21 14.12 -10.34
C ALA A 45 -0.92 14.16 -11.68
N ILE A 46 -2.25 14.14 -11.66
CA ILE A 46 -3.11 14.22 -12.85
C ILE A 46 -4.14 15.31 -12.62
N SER A 47 -4.32 16.18 -13.61
CA SER A 47 -5.37 17.20 -13.59
C SER A 47 -6.62 16.72 -14.32
N GLY A 48 -7.77 17.26 -13.93
CA GLY A 48 -9.01 17.09 -14.68
C GLY A 48 -10.17 17.78 -13.97
N SER A 49 -11.38 17.26 -14.17
CA SER A 49 -12.60 17.87 -13.63
C SER A 49 -13.52 16.81 -13.03
N ILE A 50 -14.27 17.21 -12.01
CA ILE A 50 -15.34 16.39 -11.44
C ILE A 50 -16.65 16.87 -12.07
N ALA A 51 -17.47 15.93 -12.53
CA ALA A 51 -18.80 16.24 -13.05
C ALA A 51 -19.60 17.08 -12.04
N GLY A 52 -20.14 18.21 -12.49
CA GLY A 52 -20.89 19.15 -11.64
C GLY A 52 -20.04 20.22 -10.94
N THR A 53 -18.71 20.22 -11.09
CA THR A 53 -17.83 21.28 -10.55
C THR A 53 -17.14 22.03 -11.67
N LYS A 54 -17.10 23.36 -11.60
CA LYS A 54 -16.39 24.20 -12.59
C LYS A 54 -14.88 24.29 -12.32
N THR A 55 -14.49 24.15 -11.05
CA THR A 55 -13.10 24.29 -10.63
C THR A 55 -12.33 22.98 -10.90
N PRO A 56 -11.20 23.02 -11.61
CA PRO A 56 -10.36 21.86 -11.86
C PRO A 56 -9.90 21.18 -10.56
N VAL A 57 -9.65 19.88 -10.65
CA VAL A 57 -9.16 19.06 -9.55
C VAL A 57 -7.82 18.44 -9.94
N ILE A 58 -6.91 18.39 -8.98
CA ILE A 58 -5.60 17.77 -9.09
C ILE A 58 -5.63 16.53 -8.22
N TRP A 59 -5.50 15.36 -8.83
CA TRP A 59 -5.34 14.09 -8.13
C TRP A 59 -3.88 13.76 -7.98
N VAL A 60 -3.45 13.48 -6.76
CA VAL A 60 -2.08 13.06 -6.45
C VAL A 60 -2.14 11.67 -5.86
N VAL A 61 -1.46 10.73 -6.51
CA VAL A 61 -1.32 9.35 -6.06
C VAL A 61 0.09 9.13 -5.55
N ASN A 62 0.22 8.65 -4.33
CA ASN A 62 1.45 8.05 -3.83
C ASN A 62 1.50 6.60 -4.28
N GLN A 63 2.42 6.26 -5.19
CA GLN A 63 2.50 4.90 -5.72
C GLN A 63 2.92 3.86 -4.66
N ALA A 64 3.69 4.27 -3.65
CA ALA A 64 4.19 3.37 -2.63
C ALA A 64 3.10 3.00 -1.61
N SER A 65 2.33 3.98 -1.12
CA SER A 65 1.24 3.75 -0.17
C SER A 65 -0.11 3.45 -0.83
N GLN A 66 -0.20 3.65 -2.15
CA GLN A 66 -1.45 3.63 -2.92
C GLN A 66 -2.53 4.56 -2.34
N GLU A 67 -2.09 5.69 -1.81
CA GLU A 67 -2.98 6.74 -1.31
C GLU A 67 -3.24 7.76 -2.40
N LEU A 68 -4.50 8.12 -2.55
CA LEU A 68 -4.97 9.11 -3.50
C LEU A 68 -5.54 10.30 -2.72
N VAL A 69 -5.03 11.50 -3.01
CA VAL A 69 -5.56 12.76 -2.47
C VAL A 69 -6.01 13.64 -3.63
N ALA A 70 -7.21 14.19 -3.53
CA ALA A 70 -7.73 15.17 -4.47
C ALA A 70 -7.56 16.57 -3.89
N PHE A 71 -7.03 17.49 -4.68
CA PHE A 71 -6.84 18.89 -4.34
C PHE A 71 -7.62 19.79 -5.30
N GLN A 72 -8.10 20.91 -4.79
CA GLN A 72 -8.72 21.96 -5.57
C GLN A 72 -8.11 23.30 -5.18
N TYR A 73 -7.95 24.17 -6.16
CA TYR A 73 -7.50 25.53 -5.90
C TYR A 73 -8.66 26.41 -5.44
N GLU A 74 -8.54 26.98 -4.25
CA GLU A 74 -9.50 27.95 -3.71
C GLU A 74 -8.99 29.37 -3.98
N GLU A 75 -9.52 30.01 -5.03
CA GLU A 75 -9.08 31.33 -5.47
C GLU A 75 -9.24 32.41 -4.39
N GLN A 76 -10.31 32.37 -3.62
CA GLN A 76 -10.58 33.36 -2.56
C GLN A 76 -9.48 33.40 -1.49
N ARG A 77 -8.86 32.26 -1.22
CA ARG A 77 -7.82 32.11 -0.19
C ARG A 77 -6.43 31.88 -0.77
N ASN A 78 -6.31 31.87 -2.11
CA ASN A 78 -5.06 31.67 -2.83
C ASN A 78 -4.30 30.42 -2.35
N GLN A 79 -5.01 29.29 -2.19
CA GLN A 79 -4.46 28.07 -1.60
C GLN A 79 -4.99 26.80 -2.28
N LEU A 80 -4.20 25.73 -2.22
CA LEU A 80 -4.64 24.38 -2.56
C LEU A 80 -5.29 23.74 -1.33
N VAL A 81 -6.54 23.33 -1.48
CA VAL A 81 -7.32 22.67 -0.42
C VAL A 81 -7.53 21.22 -0.81
N GLY A 82 -7.26 20.29 0.11
CA GLY A 82 -7.61 18.88 -0.06
C GLY A 82 -9.12 18.70 0.02
N ILE A 83 -9.72 18.12 -1.03
CA ILE A 83 -11.17 17.90 -1.13
C ILE A 83 -11.56 16.43 -0.96
N GLY A 84 -10.59 15.52 -0.91
CA GLY A 84 -10.87 14.11 -0.68
C GLY A 84 -9.62 13.26 -0.50
N TYR A 85 -9.81 12.12 0.16
CA TYR A 85 -8.81 11.08 0.38
C TYR A 85 -9.40 9.70 0.08
N ARG A 86 -8.62 8.84 -0.55
CA ARG A 86 -8.93 7.43 -0.83
C ARG A 86 -7.69 6.58 -0.63
N ASN A 87 -7.90 5.35 -0.18
CA ASN A 87 -6.87 4.32 -0.17
C ASN A 87 -7.23 3.28 -1.25
N LEU A 88 -6.42 3.20 -2.30
CA LEU A 88 -6.75 2.39 -3.47
C LEU A 88 -6.69 0.89 -3.19
N ASN A 89 -5.88 0.44 -2.21
CA ASN A 89 -5.88 -0.97 -1.78
C ASN A 89 -7.24 -1.36 -1.17
N ASN A 90 -7.80 -0.50 -0.32
CA ASN A 90 -9.11 -0.75 0.28
C ASN A 90 -10.22 -0.77 -0.78
N ASP A 91 -10.14 0.14 -1.75
CA ASP A 91 -11.09 0.20 -2.86
C ASP A 91 -10.99 -1.06 -3.73
N ALA A 92 -9.79 -1.54 -4.03
CA ALA A 92 -9.56 -2.77 -4.80
C ALA A 92 -10.18 -4.01 -4.12
N GLN A 93 -9.95 -4.18 -2.81
CA GLN A 93 -10.55 -5.29 -2.05
C GLN A 93 -12.08 -5.21 -2.03
N THR A 94 -12.64 -4.01 -1.94
CA THR A 94 -14.09 -3.81 -1.96
C THR A 94 -14.67 -4.22 -3.31
N ILE A 95 -13.99 -3.85 -4.41
CA ILE A 95 -14.39 -4.24 -5.77
C ILE A 95 -14.32 -5.76 -5.96
N GLU A 96 -13.27 -6.42 -5.45
CA GLU A 96 -13.12 -7.88 -5.56
C GLU A 96 -14.26 -8.63 -4.85
N ARG A 97 -14.61 -8.21 -3.63
CA ARG A 97 -15.75 -8.80 -2.88
C ARG A 97 -17.07 -8.63 -3.61
N SER A 98 -17.28 -7.49 -4.29
CA SER A 98 -18.52 -7.25 -5.04
C SER A 98 -18.66 -8.11 -6.30
N ARG A 99 -17.58 -8.72 -6.80
CA ARG A 99 -17.61 -9.60 -7.97
C ARG A 99 -17.90 -11.07 -7.65
N GLN A 100 -17.82 -11.46 -6.38
CA GLN A 100 -18.14 -12.80 -5.89
C GLN A 100 -19.63 -12.88 -5.53
#